data_AF-A0A920KZH8-F1
#
_entry.id   AF-A0A920KZH8-F1
#
_cell.length_a   1.000
_cell.length_b   1.000
_cell.length_c   1.000
_cell.angle_alpha   90.00
_cell.angle_beta   90.00
_cell.angle_gamma   90.00
#
_symmetry.space_group_name_H-M   'P 1'
#
loop_
_entity.id
_entity.type
_entity.pdbx_description
1 polymer ?
#
loop_
_entity_poly.entity_id
_entity_poly.type
_entity_poly.pdbx_seq_one_letter_code
_entity_poly.pdbx_strand_id
1 'polypeptide(L)'
;MEVLLRRYSETRRRHPLANGNSPHEGIEKELMLLEPIRNKADILIETSDLTPHDLKASIKKLFLNFEGNLLSISLKSFSYKRGLPRGSDITLDCRFLKTLTGSMN
;
A
#
# COMPACT_ATOMS: atom_id res chain seq x y z
N MET A 1 -5.71 7.70 -20.37
CA MET A 1 -6.09 7.16 -21.70
C MET A 1 -5.04 7.50 -22.75
N GLU A 2 -4.72 8.78 -22.97
CA GLU A 2 -3.75 9.24 -23.99
C GLU A 2 -2.40 8.51 -23.94
N VAL A 3 -1.79 8.40 -22.76
CA VAL A 3 -0.49 7.72 -22.59
C VAL A 3 -0.55 6.25 -23.02
N LEU A 4 -1.64 5.54 -22.71
CA LEU A 4 -1.80 4.14 -23.08
C LEU A 4 -1.94 3.98 -24.60
N LEU A 5 -2.73 4.85 -25.24
CA LEU A 5 -2.88 4.87 -26.70
C LEU A 5 -1.55 5.11 -27.40
N ARG A 6 -0.76 6.06 -26.89
CA ARG A 6 0.59 6.34 -27.39
C ARG A 6 1.52 5.12 -27.25
N ARG A 7 1.54 4.44 -26.09
CA ARG A 7 2.37 3.24 -25.88
C ARG A 7 2.00 2.08 -26.82
N TYR A 8 0.71 1.91 -27.09
CA TYR A 8 0.23 0.92 -28.05
C TYR A 8 0.63 1.26 -29.49
N SER A 9 0.62 2.55 -29.87
CA SER A 9 1.04 2.96 -31.20
C SER A 9 2.55 2.81 -31.42
N GLU A 10 3.36 3.12 -30.40
CA GLU A 10 4.82 2.95 -30.43
C GLU A 10 5.24 1.48 -30.59
N THR A 11 4.53 0.55 -29.94
CA THR A 11 4.84 -0.88 -29.99
C THR A 11 4.15 -1.63 -31.13
N ARG A 12 3.19 -0.98 -31.81
CA ARG A 12 2.32 -1.56 -32.86
C ARG A 12 1.61 -2.86 -32.45
N ARG A 13 1.46 -3.11 -31.16
CA ARG A 13 0.76 -4.29 -30.65
C ARG A 13 -0.75 -4.08 -30.76
N ARG A 14 -1.49 -5.12 -31.14
CA ARG A 14 -2.94 -5.12 -31.04
C ARG A 14 -3.35 -5.33 -29.59
N HIS A 15 -4.37 -4.59 -29.16
CA HIS A 15 -4.94 -4.77 -27.84
C HIS A 15 -5.79 -6.05 -27.81
N PRO A 16 -5.58 -7.00 -26.86
CA PRO A 16 -6.28 -8.29 -26.85
C PRO A 16 -7.81 -8.14 -26.81
N LEU A 17 -8.32 -7.22 -25.99
CA LEU A 17 -9.76 -6.95 -25.84
C LEU A 17 -10.39 -6.06 -26.92
N ALA A 18 -9.59 -5.57 -27.89
CA ALA A 18 -10.14 -4.77 -28.98
C ALA A 18 -10.88 -5.62 -30.02
N ASN A 19 -10.68 -6.94 -30.08
CA ASN A 19 -11.35 -7.85 -31.03
C ASN A 19 -11.31 -7.39 -32.51
N GLY A 20 -10.21 -6.75 -32.92
CA GLY A 20 -10.05 -6.19 -34.26
C GLY A 20 -10.43 -4.72 -34.41
N ASN A 21 -11.03 -4.11 -33.38
CA ASN A 21 -11.33 -2.69 -33.32
C ASN A 21 -10.12 -1.85 -32.85
N SER A 22 -10.37 -0.58 -32.52
CA SER A 22 -9.34 0.35 -32.07
C SER A 22 -8.76 -0.06 -30.70
N PRO A 23 -7.47 0.25 -30.43
CA PRO A 23 -6.89 0.08 -29.10
C PRO A 23 -7.65 0.83 -27.99
N HIS A 24 -8.31 1.95 -28.34
CA HIS A 24 -9.13 2.72 -27.40
C HIS A 24 -10.27 1.90 -26.81
N GLU A 25 -11.07 1.25 -27.65
CA GLU A 25 -12.16 0.36 -27.19
C GLU A 25 -11.64 -0.80 -26.34
N GLY A 26 -10.46 -1.34 -26.70
CA GLY A 26 -9.82 -2.39 -25.93
C GLY A 26 -9.46 -1.92 -24.52
N ILE A 27 -8.86 -0.73 -24.40
CA ILE A 27 -8.45 -0.15 -23.11
C ILE A 27 -9.68 0.19 -22.25
N GLU A 28 -10.74 0.75 -22.82
CA GLU A 28 -11.97 1.05 -22.07
C GLU A 28 -12.61 -0.21 -21.48
N LYS A 29 -12.71 -1.28 -22.28
CA LYS A 29 -13.19 -2.58 -21.81
C LYS A 29 -12.31 -3.14 -20.72
N GLU A 30 -10.98 -3.06 -20.88
CA GLU A 30 -10.04 -3.54 -19.87
C GLU A 30 -10.21 -2.78 -18.54
N LEU A 31 -10.32 -1.45 -18.60
CA LEU A 31 -10.51 -0.62 -17.41
C LEU A 31 -11.81 -0.95 -16.67
N MET A 32 -12.91 -1.19 -17.40
CA MET A 32 -14.18 -1.63 -16.80
C MET A 32 -14.04 -2.99 -16.12
N LEU A 33 -13.34 -3.95 -16.75
CA LEU A 33 -13.14 -5.29 -16.19
C LEU A 33 -12.23 -5.28 -14.95
N LEU A 34 -11.25 -4.37 -14.91
CA LEU A 34 -10.29 -4.26 -13.80
C LEU A 34 -10.78 -3.38 -12.64
N GLU A 35 -11.91 -2.68 -12.78
CA GLU A 35 -12.47 -1.79 -11.75
C GLU A 35 -12.65 -2.48 -10.38
N PRO A 36 -13.20 -3.72 -10.29
CA PRO A 36 -13.30 -4.42 -9.01
C PRO A 36 -11.96 -4.79 -8.38
N ILE A 37 -10.94 -5.05 -9.20
CA ILE A 37 -9.58 -5.37 -8.73
C ILE A 37 -8.91 -4.09 -8.22
N ARG A 38 -9.05 -2.99 -8.97
CA ARG A 38 -8.55 -1.67 -8.60
C ARG A 38 -9.11 -1.22 -7.25
N ASN A 39 -10.41 -1.44 -7.02
CA ASN A 39 -11.07 -1.08 -5.75
C ASN A 39 -10.55 -1.86 -4.54
N LYS A 40 -9.87 -2.99 -4.75
CA LYS A 40 -9.27 -3.83 -3.69
C LYS A 40 -7.75 -3.68 -3.58
N ALA A 41 -7.12 -2.85 -4.42
CA ALA A 41 -5.68 -2.74 -4.45
C ALA A 41 -5.16 -1.91 -3.27
N ASP A 42 -4.25 -2.48 -2.48
CA ASP A 42 -3.57 -1.76 -1.39
C ASP A 42 -2.67 -0.64 -1.91
N ILE A 43 -2.08 -0.84 -3.10
CA ILE A 43 -1.14 0.09 -3.73
C ILE A 43 -1.53 0.27 -5.19
N LEU A 44 -1.71 1.53 -5.59
CA LEU A 44 -1.87 1.94 -6.98
C LEU A 44 -0.62 2.70 -7.43
N ILE A 45 0.01 2.27 -8.53
CA ILE A 45 1.17 2.95 -9.09
C ILE A 45 0.73 3.65 -10.37
N GLU A 46 0.72 4.99 -10.35
CA GLU A 46 0.52 5.79 -11.56
C GLU A 46 1.81 5.75 -12.39
N THR A 47 1.71 5.25 -13.62
CA THR A 47 2.88 5.01 -14.48
C THR A 47 2.97 5.95 -15.67
N SER A 48 2.05 6.92 -15.79
CA SER A 48 1.94 7.80 -16.96
C SER A 48 3.26 8.47 -17.32
N ASP A 49 4.00 8.96 -16.31
CA ASP A 49 5.26 9.69 -16.49
C ASP A 49 6.51 8.86 -16.20
N LEU A 50 6.36 7.55 -15.96
CA LEU A 50 7.48 6.68 -15.61
C LEU A 50 8.11 6.05 -16.84
N THR A 51 9.45 6.06 -16.90
CA THR A 51 10.19 5.18 -17.81
C THR A 51 10.18 3.74 -17.28
N PRO A 52 10.51 2.73 -18.10
CA PRO A 52 10.65 1.35 -17.63
C PRO A 52 11.68 1.19 -16.50
N HIS A 53 12.74 2.01 -16.51
CA HIS A 53 13.75 2.02 -15.45
C HIS A 53 13.18 2.57 -14.14
N ASP A 54 12.42 3.67 -14.20
CA ASP A 54 11.81 4.30 -13.01
C ASP A 54 10.74 3.41 -12.39
N LEU A 55 9.90 2.79 -13.23
CA LEU A 55 8.90 1.83 -12.74
C LEU A 55 9.58 0.65 -12.04
N LYS A 56 10.67 0.11 -12.61
CA LYS A 56 11.46 -0.96 -11.98
C LYS A 56 12.02 -0.50 -10.62
N ALA A 57 12.59 0.70 -10.55
CA ALA A 57 13.11 1.26 -9.30
C ALA A 57 12.01 1.46 -8.24
N SER A 58 10.85 1.99 -8.63
CA SER A 58 9.68 2.15 -7.75
C SER A 58 9.18 0.82 -7.20
N ILE A 59 9.06 -0.21 -8.04
CA ILE A 59 8.67 -1.56 -7.60
C ILE A 59 9.69 -2.11 -6.60
N LYS A 60 10.99 -1.99 -6.88
CA LYS A 60 12.04 -2.41 -5.93
C LYS A 60 11.92 -1.67 -4.60
N LYS A 61 11.70 -0.36 -4.63
CA LYS A 61 11.55 0.44 -3.42
C LYS A 61 10.35 0.02 -2.57
N LEU A 62 9.24 -0.33 -3.22
CA LEU A 62 8.01 -0.74 -2.53
C LEU A 62 8.10 -2.14 -1.92
N PHE A 63 8.73 -3.09 -2.62
CA PHE A 63 8.65 -4.51 -2.26
C PHE A 63 9.98 -5.17 -1.87
N LEU A 64 11.12 -4.63 -2.30
CA LEU A 64 12.44 -5.19 -1.98
C LEU A 64 13.15 -4.44 -0.84
N ASN A 65 12.67 -3.27 -0.42
CA ASN A 65 13.15 -2.62 0.81
C ASN A 65 12.52 -3.21 2.10
N PHE A 66 11.78 -4.33 2.00
CA PHE A 66 11.22 -5.02 3.17
C PHE A 66 12.26 -5.72 4.05
N GLU A 67 13.51 -5.85 3.58
CA GLU A 67 14.63 -6.35 4.40
C GLU A 67 15.38 -5.26 5.18
N GLY A 68 15.00 -3.99 5.02
CA GLY A 68 15.64 -2.87 5.72
C GLY A 68 14.94 -2.53 7.03
N ASN A 69 15.42 -3.08 8.16
CA ASN A 69 15.10 -2.66 9.53
C ASN A 69 13.63 -2.21 9.74
N LEU A 70 12.70 -3.17 9.74
CA LEU A 70 11.39 -2.90 10.32
C LEU A 70 11.58 -2.44 11.77
N LEU A 71 10.91 -1.35 12.15
CA LEU A 71 10.90 -0.86 13.53
C LEU A 71 10.32 -1.97 14.43
N SER A 72 11.17 -2.60 15.24
CA SER A 72 10.74 -3.58 16.23
C SER A 72 10.24 -2.86 17.48
N ILE A 73 8.96 -3.03 17.81
CA ILE A 73 8.33 -2.42 18.98
C ILE A 73 8.05 -3.51 20.01
N SER A 74 8.59 -3.35 21.23
CA SER A 74 8.25 -4.19 22.38
C SER A 74 7.32 -3.45 23.32
N LEU A 75 6.09 -3.94 23.48
CA LEU A 75 5.13 -3.41 24.43
C LEU A 75 5.11 -4.26 25.70
N LYS A 76 5.31 -3.63 26.86
CA LYS A 76 5.25 -4.29 28.16
C LYS A 76 4.31 -3.55 29.10
N SER A 77 3.29 -4.25 29.60
CA SER A 77 2.49 -3.77 30.73
C SER A 77 3.28 -3.94 32.03
N PHE A 78 3.25 -2.94 32.91
CA PHE A 78 3.89 -3.01 34.23
C PHE A 78 3.01 -2.33 35.29
N SER A 79 3.41 -2.45 36.55
CA SER A 79 2.77 -1.76 37.68
C SER A 79 3.82 -0.96 38.43
N TYR A 80 3.54 0.31 38.72
CA TYR A 80 4.47 1.17 39.49
C TYR A 80 4.90 0.57 40.83
N LYS A 81 4.02 -0.18 41.50
CA LYS A 81 4.35 -0.91 42.74
C LYS A 81 5.51 -1.91 42.58
N ARG A 82 5.71 -2.45 41.37
CA ARG A 82 6.78 -3.40 41.03
C ARG A 82 7.98 -2.72 40.34
N GLY A 83 7.97 -1.38 40.23
CA GLY A 83 9.01 -0.59 39.58
C GLY A 83 8.83 -0.45 38.07
N LEU A 84 9.64 0.42 37.47
CA LEU A 84 9.69 0.66 36.02
C LEU A 84 10.46 -0.46 35.30
N PRO A 85 10.03 -0.90 34.10
CA PRO A 85 10.78 -1.88 33.33
C PRO A 85 12.11 -1.29 32.86
N ARG A 86 13.21 -2.00 33.12
CA ARG A 86 14.53 -1.61 32.65
C ARG A 86 14.60 -1.67 31.13
N GLY A 87 15.27 -0.68 30.52
CA GLY A 87 15.40 -0.59 29.06
C GLY A 87 14.14 -0.13 28.34
N SER A 88 13.24 0.60 29.01
CA SER A 88 12.12 1.26 28.34
C SER A 88 12.55 2.63 27.84
N ASP A 89 12.37 2.91 26.56
CA ASP A 89 12.63 4.24 25.98
C ASP A 89 11.49 5.22 26.29
N ILE A 90 10.25 4.74 26.30
CA ILE A 90 9.04 5.52 26.56
C ILE A 90 8.19 4.83 27.61
N THR A 91 7.66 5.60 28.57
CA THR A 91 6.69 5.13 29.57
C THR A 91 5.40 5.96 29.47
N LEU A 92 4.27 5.27 29.38
CA LEU A 92 2.95 5.89 29.40
C LEU A 92 2.28 5.60 30.75
N ASP A 93 1.99 6.64 31.54
CA ASP A 93 1.29 6.50 32.82
C ASP A 93 -0.22 6.48 32.60
N CYS A 94 -0.82 5.29 32.62
CA CYS A 94 -2.25 5.14 32.38
C CYS A 94 -3.12 5.26 33.65
N ARG A 95 -2.58 5.65 34.82
CA ARG A 95 -3.34 5.68 36.09
C ARG A 95 -4.51 6.66 36.11
N PHE A 96 -4.52 7.64 35.22
CA PHE A 96 -5.61 8.59 35.08
C PHE A 96 -6.80 8.03 34.27
N LEU A 97 -6.63 6.90 33.60
CA LEU A 97 -7.71 6.28 32.84
C LEU A 97 -8.74 5.67 33.79
N LYS A 98 -10.02 5.81 33.44
CA LYS A 98 -11.12 5.21 34.19
C LYS A 98 -10.93 3.69 34.20
N THR A 99 -10.62 3.15 35.37
CA THR A 99 -10.50 1.70 35.53
C THR A 99 -11.91 1.09 35.49
N LEU A 100 -12.06 -0.08 34.87
CA LEU A 100 -13.33 -0.80 34.76
C LEU A 100 -13.88 -1.31 36.10
N THR A 101 -13.18 -1.08 37.21
CA THR A 101 -13.55 -1.55 38.56
C THR A 101 -14.59 -0.68 39.26
N GLY A 102 -15.47 0.00 38.52
CA GLY A 102 -16.44 0.97 39.07
C GLY A 102 -17.81 0.99 38.38
N SER A 103 -18.26 -0.13 37.82
CA SER A 103 -19.63 -0.26 37.30
C SER A 103 -20.23 -1.62 37.67
N MET A 104 -20.27 -1.90 38.97
CA MET A 104 -21.32 -2.71 39.58
C MET A 104 -21.68 -2.02 40.89
N ASN A 105 -22.58 -1.05 40.79
CA ASN A 105 -23.54 -0.63 41.80
C ASN A 105 -24.60 0.20 41.09
#